data_AF-A0A8J3DY82-F1
#
_entry.id   AF-A0A8J3DY82-F1
#
_cell.length_a   1.000
_cell.length_b   1.000
_cell.length_c   1.000
_cell.angle_alpha   90.00
_cell.angle_beta   90.00
_cell.angle_gamma   90.00
#
_symmetry.space_group_name_H-M   'P 1'
#
loop_
_entity.id
_entity.type
_entity.pdbx_description
1 polymer ?
#
loop_
_entity_poly.entity_id
_entity_poly.type
_entity_poly.pdbx_seq_one_letter_code
_entity_poly.pdbx_strand_id
1 'polypeptide(L)'
;MVIQSILAFILGFLVAGLLAILIAPAFRRRAERLTRQRLEATLPMSLNEMQAERDRVRAEYAVEVRRVEADAKSQKSKANERSVEVARLTAQLKTAEQASSDRSAAVAARDVTIADLESQLAGEREMLAGLKEKLSAAERNLADRSLAYEELSRLQDEASLLASNRQIDLVARDAEIDRLSATVTQLRAARGENEQKVREQSAAERRVGEDLKTERRKVADLESKLERLLRDLSDREETIARRDRTISQLRGGEGAPVADSDYAAQNEIEAGPDASSKEIAQLRRDLRRAAQTEEELRLELTQVQATAMRLEAEVADMTSQSSSAFQPGDTVLARLEADRDRLEAQLLSLAAENDRLRQQPVADGGAAPSGGDGLRDELAQIAAQMVHMTRVLEGPGSPIDAALAKEAPAGARTGTLTLADRIRALQDAASVAEPSEPVQRDR
;
A
#
# COMPACT_ATOMS: atom_id res chain seq x y z
N MET A 1 -126.41 33.62 -133.03
CA MET A 1 -125.58 32.53 -133.60
C MET A 1 -124.21 32.37 -132.91
N VAL A 2 -123.51 33.43 -132.50
CA VAL A 2 -122.15 33.31 -131.92
C VAL A 2 -122.10 32.65 -130.52
N ILE A 3 -123.08 32.89 -129.65
CA ILE A 3 -123.10 32.39 -128.26
C ILE A 3 -123.22 30.86 -128.19
N GLN A 4 -123.98 30.25 -129.11
CA GLN A 4 -124.17 28.80 -129.17
C GLN A 4 -122.87 28.05 -129.49
N SER A 5 -122.03 28.61 -130.36
CA SER A 5 -120.74 28.03 -130.74
C SER A 5 -119.73 28.08 -129.59
N ILE A 6 -119.72 29.16 -128.80
CA ILE A 6 -118.84 29.29 -127.62
C ILE A 6 -119.25 28.30 -126.53
N LEU A 7 -120.55 28.15 -126.25
CA LEU A 7 -121.04 27.21 -125.23
C LEU A 7 -120.73 25.75 -125.61
N ALA A 8 -120.89 25.38 -126.89
CA ALA A 8 -120.53 24.06 -127.38
C ALA A 8 -119.02 23.80 -127.30
N PHE A 9 -118.18 24.82 -127.53
CA PHE A 9 -116.73 24.71 -127.38
C PHE A 9 -116.31 24.52 -125.91
N ILE A 10 -116.86 25.30 -124.99
CA ILE A 10 -116.58 25.17 -123.55
C ILE A 10 -117.07 23.82 -123.04
N LEU A 11 -118.27 23.38 -123.44
CA LEU A 11 -118.81 22.07 -123.07
C LEU A 11 -117.95 20.93 -123.62
N GLY A 12 -117.52 21.03 -124.90
CA GLY A 12 -116.59 20.08 -125.50
C GLY A 12 -115.24 20.02 -124.77
N PHE A 13 -114.70 21.17 -124.37
CA PHE A 13 -113.47 21.25 -123.58
C PHE A 13 -113.64 20.66 -122.18
N LEU A 14 -114.76 20.92 -121.52
CA LEU A 14 -115.06 20.38 -120.18
C LEU A 14 -115.19 18.84 -120.23
N VAL A 15 -115.88 18.31 -121.24
CA VAL A 15 -116.03 16.87 -121.46
C VAL A 15 -114.68 16.22 -121.77
N ALA A 16 -113.85 16.86 -122.62
CA ALA A 16 -112.51 16.38 -122.90
C ALA A 16 -111.61 16.40 -121.65
N GLY A 17 -111.70 17.45 -120.83
CA GLY A 17 -110.97 17.55 -119.56
C GLY A 17 -111.41 16.49 -118.55
N LEU A 18 -112.72 16.21 -118.46
CA LEU A 18 -113.26 15.20 -117.55
C LEU A 18 -112.85 13.78 -117.98
N LEU A 19 -112.86 13.50 -119.29
CA LEU A 19 -112.31 12.26 -119.84
C LEU A 19 -110.80 12.13 -119.60
N ALA A 20 -110.03 13.21 -119.73
CA ALA A 20 -108.60 13.21 -119.44
C ALA A 20 -108.30 12.89 -117.97
N ILE A 21 -109.06 13.46 -117.03
CA ILE A 21 -108.94 13.17 -115.59
C ILE A 21 -109.32 11.72 -115.27
N LEU A 22 -110.33 11.17 -115.94
CA LEU A 22 -110.75 9.78 -115.77
C LEU A 22 -109.68 8.78 -116.25
N ILE A 23 -108.98 9.11 -117.34
CA ILE A 23 -107.99 8.25 -117.99
C ILE A 23 -106.58 8.42 -117.39
N ALA A 24 -106.24 9.60 -116.87
CA ALA A 24 -104.95 9.89 -116.23
C ALA A 24 -104.50 8.87 -115.16
N PRO A 25 -105.34 8.43 -114.19
CA PRO A 25 -104.91 7.46 -113.18
C PRO A 25 -104.62 6.07 -113.78
N ALA A 26 -105.29 5.68 -114.88
CA ALA A 26 -105.03 4.41 -115.55
C ALA A 26 -103.68 4.42 -116.28
N PHE A 27 -103.35 5.52 -116.97
CA PHE A 27 -102.04 5.70 -117.59
C PHE A 27 -100.92 5.75 -116.55
N ARG A 28 -101.13 6.40 -115.39
CA ARG A 28 -100.12 6.45 -114.32
C ARG A 28 -99.82 5.07 -113.72
N ARG A 29 -100.87 4.29 -113.40
CA ARG A 29 -100.73 2.90 -112.91
C ARG A 29 -100.00 2.01 -113.91
N ARG A 30 -100.26 2.19 -115.22
CA ARG A 30 -99.62 1.40 -116.28
C ARG A 30 -98.15 1.82 -116.48
N ALA A 31 -97.85 3.12 -116.40
CA ALA A 31 -96.48 3.63 -116.45
C ALA A 31 -95.65 3.09 -115.28
N GLU A 32 -96.17 3.15 -114.05
CA GLU A 32 -95.52 2.61 -112.84
C GLU A 32 -95.24 1.10 -112.94
N ARG A 33 -96.17 0.32 -113.51
CA ARG A 33 -95.96 -1.13 -113.70
C ARG A 33 -94.86 -1.45 -114.71
N LEU A 34 -94.84 -0.73 -115.85
CA LEU A 34 -93.84 -0.92 -116.91
C LEU A 34 -92.45 -0.46 -116.46
N THR A 35 -92.34 0.63 -115.71
CA THR A 35 -91.05 1.08 -115.17
C THR A 35 -90.55 0.14 -114.08
N ARG A 36 -91.43 -0.36 -113.21
CA ARG A 36 -91.08 -1.37 -112.20
C ARG A 36 -90.61 -2.68 -112.82
N GLN A 37 -91.33 -3.22 -113.82
CA GLN A 37 -90.90 -4.44 -114.53
C GLN A 37 -89.58 -4.27 -115.28
N ARG A 38 -89.32 -3.10 -115.87
CA ARG A 38 -88.03 -2.81 -116.53
C ARG A 38 -86.90 -2.65 -115.52
N LEU A 39 -87.15 -2.03 -114.36
CA LEU A 39 -86.17 -1.93 -113.27
C LEU A 39 -85.83 -3.31 -112.69
N GLU A 40 -86.86 -4.14 -112.43
CA GLU A 40 -86.70 -5.49 -111.89
C GLU A 40 -85.98 -6.44 -112.87
N ALA A 41 -86.08 -6.20 -114.20
CA ALA A 41 -85.40 -7.00 -115.22
C ALA A 41 -83.96 -6.53 -115.54
N THR A 42 -83.58 -5.31 -115.15
CA THR A 42 -82.24 -4.74 -115.39
C THR A 42 -81.38 -4.68 -114.14
N LEU A 43 -81.99 -4.67 -112.95
CA LEU A 43 -81.27 -4.83 -111.69
C LEU A 43 -80.90 -6.31 -111.49
N PRO A 44 -79.65 -6.62 -111.15
CA PRO A 44 -79.17 -8.00 -110.99
C PRO A 44 -79.69 -8.71 -109.73
N MET A 45 -80.59 -8.09 -108.94
CA MET A 45 -81.04 -8.61 -107.64
C MET A 45 -82.51 -8.25 -107.38
N SER A 46 -83.28 -9.20 -106.85
CA SER A 46 -84.68 -8.99 -106.44
C SER A 46 -84.77 -8.10 -105.19
N LEU A 47 -85.89 -7.42 -104.98
CA LEU A 47 -86.12 -6.55 -103.81
C LEU A 47 -85.97 -7.29 -102.48
N ASN A 48 -86.33 -8.58 -102.45
CA ASN A 48 -86.16 -9.44 -101.28
C ASN A 48 -84.68 -9.79 -101.03
N GLU A 49 -83.89 -9.96 -102.09
CA GLU A 49 -82.44 -10.22 -101.98
C GLU A 49 -81.69 -8.97 -101.51
N MET A 50 -82.10 -7.77 -101.97
CA MET A 50 -81.55 -6.51 -101.43
C MET A 50 -81.89 -6.29 -99.95
N GLN A 51 -83.06 -6.75 -99.49
CA GLN A 51 -83.40 -6.74 -98.07
C GLN A 51 -82.54 -7.75 -97.29
N ALA A 52 -82.35 -8.95 -97.84
CA ALA A 52 -81.50 -9.97 -97.24
C ALA A 52 -80.02 -9.54 -97.16
N GLU A 53 -79.46 -8.91 -98.20
CA GLU A 53 -78.09 -8.39 -98.18
C GLU A 53 -77.93 -7.27 -97.15
N ARG A 54 -78.93 -6.37 -97.06
CA ARG A 54 -78.96 -5.32 -96.04
C ARG A 54 -79.01 -5.91 -94.63
N ASP A 55 -79.85 -6.91 -94.41
CA ASP A 55 -79.98 -7.56 -93.11
C ASP A 55 -78.75 -8.41 -92.77
N ARG A 56 -78.10 -9.01 -93.77
CA ARG A 56 -76.79 -9.66 -93.65
C ARG A 56 -75.71 -8.66 -93.23
N VAL A 57 -75.58 -7.52 -93.90
CA VAL A 57 -74.59 -6.48 -93.53
C VAL A 57 -74.88 -5.95 -92.13
N ARG A 58 -76.15 -5.79 -91.75
CA ARG A 58 -76.53 -5.42 -90.37
C ARG A 58 -76.13 -6.49 -89.36
N ALA A 59 -76.28 -7.76 -89.69
CA ALA A 59 -75.89 -8.86 -88.85
C ALA A 59 -74.36 -8.98 -88.71
N GLU A 60 -73.62 -8.90 -89.82
CA GLU A 60 -72.15 -8.89 -89.82
C GLU A 60 -71.61 -7.73 -88.99
N TYR A 61 -72.13 -6.51 -89.20
CA TYR A 61 -71.75 -5.35 -88.40
C TYR A 61 -72.12 -5.53 -86.92
N ALA A 62 -73.30 -6.08 -86.61
CA ALA A 62 -73.70 -6.34 -85.23
C ALA A 62 -72.79 -7.38 -84.55
N VAL A 63 -72.33 -8.41 -85.27
CA VAL A 63 -71.39 -9.42 -84.77
C VAL A 63 -70.00 -8.82 -84.56
N GLU A 64 -69.48 -8.04 -85.51
CA GLU A 64 -68.18 -7.38 -85.37
C GLU A 64 -68.18 -6.36 -84.23
N VAL A 65 -69.25 -5.56 -84.09
CA VAL A 65 -69.42 -4.64 -82.95
C VAL A 65 -69.44 -5.44 -81.64
N ARG A 66 -70.23 -6.51 -81.56
CA ARG A 66 -70.26 -7.37 -80.36
C ARG A 66 -68.90 -7.99 -80.05
N ARG A 67 -68.14 -8.39 -81.06
CA ARG A 67 -66.80 -8.97 -80.91
C ARG A 67 -65.82 -7.92 -80.37
N VAL A 68 -65.77 -6.74 -80.98
CA VAL A 68 -64.93 -5.64 -80.51
C VAL A 68 -65.33 -5.19 -79.10
N GLU A 69 -66.62 -5.10 -78.80
CA GLU A 69 -67.12 -4.81 -77.45
C GLU A 69 -66.70 -5.88 -76.43
N ALA A 70 -66.78 -7.17 -76.81
CA ALA A 70 -66.36 -8.27 -75.97
C ALA A 70 -64.84 -8.26 -75.72
N ASP A 71 -64.03 -8.01 -76.76
CA ASP A 71 -62.58 -7.88 -76.65
C ASP A 71 -62.20 -6.66 -75.80
N ALA A 72 -62.83 -5.51 -76.02
CA ALA A 72 -62.63 -4.31 -75.19
C ALA A 72 -63.00 -4.57 -73.72
N LYS A 73 -64.09 -5.32 -73.47
CA LYS A 73 -64.48 -5.72 -72.11
C LYS A 73 -63.47 -6.69 -71.49
N SER A 74 -62.97 -7.67 -72.25
CA SER A 74 -61.93 -8.61 -71.79
C SER A 74 -60.63 -7.87 -71.44
N GLN A 75 -60.17 -6.95 -72.29
CA GLN A 75 -58.97 -6.17 -72.02
C GLN A 75 -59.14 -5.23 -70.82
N LYS A 76 -60.32 -4.62 -70.65
CA LYS A 76 -60.63 -3.85 -69.44
C LYS A 76 -60.61 -4.72 -68.17
N SER A 77 -61.14 -5.94 -68.22
CA SER A 77 -61.06 -6.89 -67.10
C SER A 77 -59.60 -7.20 -66.73
N LYS A 78 -58.78 -7.57 -67.72
CA LYS A 78 -57.35 -7.85 -67.52
C LYS A 78 -56.57 -6.64 -67.01
N ALA A 79 -56.88 -5.44 -67.51
CA ALA A 79 -56.28 -4.20 -67.02
C ALA A 79 -56.67 -3.91 -65.56
N ASN A 80 -57.93 -4.18 -65.18
CA ASN A 80 -58.40 -4.06 -63.80
C ASN A 80 -57.75 -5.12 -62.88
N GLU A 81 -57.60 -6.36 -63.34
CA GLU A 81 -56.90 -7.41 -62.58
C GLU A 81 -55.45 -7.01 -62.31
N ARG A 82 -54.73 -6.54 -63.35
CA ARG A 82 -53.36 -6.03 -63.20
C ARG A 82 -53.27 -4.79 -62.32
N SER A 83 -54.24 -3.87 -62.39
CA SER A 83 -54.22 -2.68 -61.53
C SER A 83 -54.44 -3.05 -60.05
N VAL A 84 -55.28 -4.04 -59.76
CA VAL A 84 -55.46 -4.60 -58.42
C VAL A 84 -54.18 -5.30 -57.96
N GLU A 85 -53.52 -6.07 -58.83
CA GLU A 85 -52.24 -6.73 -58.49
C GLU A 85 -51.12 -5.72 -58.22
N VAL A 86 -50.98 -4.69 -59.05
CA VAL A 86 -50.03 -3.60 -58.83
C VAL A 86 -50.33 -2.84 -57.53
N ALA A 87 -51.61 -2.58 -57.23
CA ALA A 87 -51.99 -1.96 -55.97
C ALA A 87 -51.60 -2.84 -54.76
N ARG A 88 -51.81 -4.16 -54.86
CA ARG A 88 -51.41 -5.13 -53.82
C ARG A 88 -49.89 -5.19 -53.66
N LEU A 89 -49.13 -5.27 -54.74
CA LEU A 89 -47.67 -5.31 -54.70
C LEU A 89 -47.08 -4.01 -54.16
N THR A 90 -47.62 -2.86 -54.56
CA THR A 90 -47.24 -1.55 -53.99
C THR A 90 -47.50 -1.51 -52.48
N ALA A 91 -48.64 -2.05 -52.02
CA ALA A 91 -48.95 -2.15 -50.61
C ALA A 91 -48.07 -3.16 -49.85
N GLN A 92 -47.50 -4.17 -50.52
CA GLN A 92 -46.50 -5.08 -49.94
C GLN A 92 -45.12 -4.44 -49.88
N LEU A 93 -44.72 -3.71 -50.93
CA LEU A 93 -43.45 -3.00 -51.00
C LEU A 93 -43.36 -1.93 -49.91
N LYS A 94 -44.38 -1.06 -49.80
CA LYS A 94 -44.40 0.03 -48.82
C LYS A 94 -44.11 -0.45 -47.40
N THR A 95 -44.62 -1.62 -47.04
CA THR A 95 -44.42 -2.12 -45.69
C THR A 95 -43.17 -2.93 -45.51
N ALA A 96 -42.66 -3.55 -46.57
CA ALA A 96 -41.33 -4.13 -46.53
C ALA A 96 -40.29 -3.01 -46.36
N GLU A 97 -40.51 -1.86 -46.99
CA GLU A 97 -39.75 -0.62 -46.78
C GLU A 97 -39.88 -0.11 -45.34
N GLN A 98 -41.10 -0.01 -44.78
CA GLN A 98 -41.29 0.36 -43.37
C GLN A 98 -40.59 -0.63 -42.43
N ALA A 99 -40.81 -1.94 -42.57
CA ALA A 99 -40.15 -2.93 -41.75
C ALA A 99 -38.62 -2.92 -41.89
N SER A 100 -38.09 -2.57 -43.07
CA SER A 100 -36.66 -2.38 -43.27
C SER A 100 -36.14 -1.12 -42.58
N SER A 101 -36.91 -0.03 -42.61
CA SER A 101 -36.60 1.22 -41.90
C SER A 101 -36.63 1.01 -40.38
N ASP A 102 -37.63 0.29 -39.86
CA ASP A 102 -37.75 0.00 -38.43
C ASP A 102 -36.61 -0.91 -37.97
N ARG A 103 -36.22 -1.89 -38.79
CA ARG A 103 -35.04 -2.73 -38.51
C ARG A 103 -33.74 -1.94 -38.55
N SER A 104 -33.56 -1.01 -39.48
CA SER A 104 -32.34 -0.20 -39.52
C SER A 104 -32.26 0.74 -38.31
N ALA A 105 -33.38 1.33 -37.89
CA ALA A 105 -33.47 2.10 -36.66
C ALA A 105 -33.14 1.25 -35.42
N ALA A 106 -33.66 0.03 -35.34
CA ALA A 106 -33.36 -0.90 -34.25
C ALA A 106 -31.89 -1.33 -34.22
N VAL A 107 -31.24 -1.52 -35.38
CA VAL A 107 -29.80 -1.80 -35.46
C VAL A 107 -28.99 -0.60 -35.00
N ALA A 108 -29.31 0.60 -35.47
CA ALA A 108 -28.62 1.82 -35.04
C ALA A 108 -28.74 2.05 -33.52
N ALA A 109 -29.92 1.82 -32.94
CA ALA A 109 -30.11 1.88 -31.49
C ALA A 109 -29.24 0.86 -30.75
N ARG A 110 -29.14 -0.37 -31.27
CA ARG A 110 -28.27 -1.41 -30.70
C ARG A 110 -26.78 -1.05 -30.80
N ASP A 111 -26.34 -0.48 -31.92
CA ASP A 111 -24.95 -0.05 -32.09
C ASP A 111 -24.56 1.03 -31.08
N VAL A 112 -25.49 1.96 -30.79
CA VAL A 112 -25.30 2.96 -29.71
C VAL A 112 -25.17 2.27 -28.34
N THR A 113 -26.04 1.30 -28.02
CA THR A 113 -25.94 0.57 -26.74
C THR A 113 -24.66 -0.25 -26.64
N ILE A 114 -24.19 -0.85 -27.74
CA ILE A 114 -22.93 -1.60 -27.77
C ILE A 114 -21.76 -0.66 -27.51
N ALA A 115 -21.72 0.50 -28.18
CA ALA A 115 -20.67 1.49 -27.98
C ALA A 115 -20.63 2.01 -26.52
N ASP A 116 -21.80 2.24 -25.91
CA ASP A 116 -21.88 2.63 -24.50
C ASP A 116 -21.36 1.53 -23.56
N LEU A 117 -21.79 0.28 -23.77
CA LEU A 117 -21.29 -0.87 -22.99
C LEU A 117 -19.79 -1.11 -23.17
N GLU A 118 -19.26 -0.92 -24.37
CA GLU A 118 -17.81 -1.02 -24.64
C GLU A 118 -17.03 0.08 -23.91
N SER A 119 -17.57 1.30 -23.85
CA SER A 119 -17.00 2.41 -23.08
C SER A 119 -17.01 2.11 -21.58
N GLN A 120 -18.13 1.62 -21.05
CA GLN A 120 -18.24 1.21 -19.64
C GLN A 120 -17.25 0.09 -19.30
N LEU A 121 -17.14 -0.95 -20.14
CA LEU A 121 -16.17 -2.03 -19.96
C LEU A 121 -14.72 -1.54 -20.04
N ALA A 122 -14.41 -0.55 -20.88
CA ALA A 122 -13.09 0.07 -20.93
C ALA A 122 -12.78 0.82 -19.62
N GLY A 123 -13.72 1.62 -19.12
CA GLY A 123 -13.58 2.32 -17.84
C GLY A 123 -13.42 1.38 -16.66
N GLU A 124 -14.21 0.30 -16.58
CA GLU A 124 -14.06 -0.73 -15.55
C GLU A 124 -12.71 -1.45 -15.60
N ARG A 125 -12.21 -1.75 -16.80
CA ARG A 125 -10.88 -2.36 -16.97
C ARG A 125 -9.77 -1.44 -16.49
N GLU A 126 -9.87 -0.14 -16.75
CA GLU A 126 -8.90 0.85 -16.26
C GLU A 126 -8.95 0.96 -14.72
N MET A 127 -10.15 1.01 -14.13
CA MET A 127 -10.33 1.00 -12.68
C MET A 127 -9.74 -0.27 -12.05
N LEU A 128 -10.00 -1.45 -12.63
CA LEU A 128 -9.44 -2.72 -12.17
C LEU A 128 -7.91 -2.75 -12.28
N ALA A 129 -7.35 -2.22 -13.37
CA ALA A 129 -5.90 -2.12 -13.53
C ALA A 129 -5.29 -1.23 -12.44
N GLY A 130 -5.87 -0.06 -12.19
CA GLY A 130 -5.43 0.85 -11.13
C GLY A 130 -5.58 0.27 -9.72
N LEU A 131 -6.66 -0.45 -9.44
CA LEU A 131 -6.85 -1.15 -8.15
C LEU A 131 -5.84 -2.28 -7.97
N LYS A 132 -5.55 -3.04 -9.03
CA LYS A 132 -4.55 -4.11 -9.00
C LYS A 132 -3.14 -3.57 -8.75
N GLU A 133 -2.79 -2.44 -9.35
CA GLU A 133 -1.52 -1.77 -9.09
C GLU A 133 -1.42 -1.31 -7.64
N LYS A 134 -2.46 -0.63 -7.12
CA LYS A 134 -2.54 -0.19 -5.71
C LYS A 134 -2.43 -1.38 -4.74
N LEU A 135 -3.10 -2.49 -5.04
CA LEU A 135 -3.01 -3.71 -4.24
C LEU A 135 -1.58 -4.25 -4.24
N SER A 136 -0.95 -4.37 -5.41
CA SER A 136 0.44 -4.86 -5.49
C SER A 136 1.44 -3.95 -4.77
N ALA A 137 1.22 -2.63 -4.79
CA ALA A 137 2.03 -1.68 -4.03
C ALA A 137 1.79 -1.82 -2.51
N ALA A 138 0.55 -2.02 -2.09
CA ALA A 138 0.22 -2.26 -0.68
C ALA A 138 0.82 -3.58 -0.17
N GLU A 139 0.79 -4.65 -0.97
CA GLU A 139 1.41 -5.93 -0.66
C GLU A 139 2.93 -5.81 -0.48
N ARG A 140 3.62 -5.08 -1.37
CA ARG A 140 5.06 -4.80 -1.23
C ARG A 140 5.35 -4.02 0.04
N ASN A 141 4.61 -2.93 0.30
CA ASN A 141 4.77 -2.14 1.52
C ASN A 141 4.54 -2.97 2.79
N LEU A 142 3.61 -3.93 2.76
CA LEU A 142 3.35 -4.83 3.87
C LEU A 142 4.51 -5.81 4.06
N ALA A 143 5.04 -6.37 2.98
CA ALA A 143 6.21 -7.25 3.02
C ALA A 143 7.46 -6.53 3.58
N ASP A 144 7.72 -5.30 3.12
CA ASP A 144 8.83 -4.49 3.63
C ASP A 144 8.65 -4.17 5.11
N ARG A 145 7.42 -3.85 5.53
CA ARG A 145 7.11 -3.64 6.96
C ARG A 145 7.27 -4.90 7.78
N SER A 146 6.89 -6.08 7.27
CA SER A 146 7.09 -7.33 8.00
C SER A 146 8.57 -7.64 8.21
N LEU A 147 9.41 -7.38 7.20
CA LEU A 147 10.86 -7.53 7.34
C LEU A 147 11.42 -6.54 8.37
N ALA A 148 10.96 -5.28 8.35
CA ALA A 148 11.35 -4.28 9.34
C ALA A 148 10.93 -4.68 10.77
N TYR A 149 9.75 -5.29 10.95
CA TYR A 149 9.31 -5.80 12.25
C TYR A 149 10.14 -7.01 12.72
N GLU A 150 10.52 -7.91 11.81
CA GLU A 150 11.42 -9.03 12.14
C GLU A 150 12.80 -8.53 12.57
N GLU A 151 13.37 -7.55 11.86
CA GLU A 151 14.64 -6.92 12.23
C GLU A 151 14.55 -6.19 13.56
N LEU A 152 13.48 -5.42 13.78
CA LEU A 152 13.24 -4.76 15.07
C LEU A 152 13.09 -5.76 16.21
N SER A 153 12.40 -6.88 15.98
CA SER A 153 12.28 -7.96 16.97
C SER A 153 13.64 -8.56 17.31
N ARG A 154 14.49 -8.81 16.31
CA ARG A 154 15.86 -9.31 16.55
C ARG A 154 16.70 -8.34 17.37
N LEU A 155 16.66 -7.05 17.03
CA LEU A 155 17.37 -6.01 17.77
C LEU A 155 16.86 -5.91 19.22
N GLN A 156 15.55 -6.08 19.43
CA GLN A 156 14.96 -6.10 20.77
C GLN A 156 15.41 -7.31 21.58
N ASP A 157 15.46 -8.50 20.96
CA ASP A 157 15.96 -9.71 21.61
C ASP A 157 17.45 -9.57 21.98
N GLU A 158 18.27 -9.03 21.07
CA GLU A 158 19.69 -8.76 21.32
C GLU A 158 19.88 -7.73 22.45
N ALA A 159 19.14 -6.64 22.43
CA ALA A 159 19.19 -5.64 23.49
C ALA A 159 18.76 -6.21 24.85
N SER A 160 17.75 -7.09 24.87
CA SER A 160 17.29 -7.78 26.08
C SER A 160 18.36 -8.74 26.64
N LEU A 161 19.03 -9.49 25.76
CA LEU A 161 20.14 -10.37 26.14
C LEU A 161 21.33 -9.56 26.67
N LEU A 162 21.69 -8.46 26.01
CA LEU A 162 22.78 -7.58 26.47
C LEU A 162 22.45 -6.93 27.82
N ALA A 163 21.21 -6.50 28.04
CA ALA A 163 20.74 -5.98 29.32
C ALA A 163 20.82 -7.04 30.42
N SER A 164 20.40 -8.27 30.14
CA SER A 164 20.47 -9.40 31.08
C SER A 164 21.91 -9.77 31.41
N ASN A 165 22.80 -9.82 30.41
CA ASN A 165 24.23 -10.06 30.63
C ASN A 165 24.85 -8.95 31.49
N ARG A 166 24.54 -7.68 31.20
CA ARG A 166 25.02 -6.55 31.99
C ARG A 166 24.48 -6.59 33.42
N GLN A 167 23.25 -7.06 33.63
CA GLN A 167 22.70 -7.27 34.97
C GLN A 167 23.46 -8.37 35.73
N ILE A 168 23.80 -9.48 35.07
CA ILE A 168 24.63 -10.53 35.66
C ILE A 168 26.01 -9.98 36.03
N ASP A 169 26.65 -9.21 35.14
CA ASP A 169 27.95 -8.60 35.40
C ASP A 169 27.89 -7.62 36.58
N LEU A 170 26.84 -6.79 36.68
CA LEU A 170 26.66 -5.89 37.82
C LEU A 170 26.51 -6.66 39.13
N VAL A 171 25.68 -7.71 39.17
CA VAL A 171 25.53 -8.57 40.35
C VAL A 171 26.85 -9.25 40.72
N ALA A 172 27.63 -9.69 39.73
CA ALA A 172 28.97 -10.25 39.97
C ALA A 172 29.95 -9.22 40.54
N ARG A 173 29.91 -7.97 40.06
CA ARG A 173 30.73 -6.87 40.59
C ARG A 173 30.31 -6.47 41.99
N ASP A 174 29.02 -6.43 42.29
CA ASP A 174 28.50 -6.18 43.64
C ASP A 174 28.99 -7.25 44.62
N ALA A 175 28.94 -8.54 44.22
CA ALA A 175 29.48 -9.62 45.04
C ALA A 175 31.01 -9.52 45.26
N GLU A 176 31.76 -9.05 44.26
CA GLU A 176 33.19 -8.77 44.39
C GLU A 176 33.46 -7.59 45.34
N ILE A 177 32.67 -6.51 45.24
CA ILE A 177 32.72 -5.37 46.15
C ILE A 177 32.42 -5.82 47.58
N ASP A 178 31.43 -6.67 47.80
CA ASP A 178 31.10 -7.23 49.12
C ASP A 178 32.25 -8.07 49.67
N ARG A 179 32.88 -8.91 48.83
CA ARG A 179 34.04 -9.71 49.23
C ARG A 179 35.26 -8.85 49.57
N LEU A 180 35.56 -7.84 48.76
CA LEU A 180 36.64 -6.89 49.04
C LEU A 180 36.35 -6.09 50.31
N SER A 181 35.09 -5.66 50.50
CA SER A 181 34.65 -4.96 51.71
C SER A 181 34.82 -5.82 52.95
N ALA A 182 34.45 -7.10 52.89
CA ALA A 182 34.69 -8.07 53.97
C ALA A 182 36.18 -8.31 54.24
N THR A 183 37.01 -8.35 53.20
CA THR A 183 38.47 -8.48 53.35
C THR A 183 39.05 -7.23 54.00
N VAL A 184 38.59 -6.04 53.62
CA VAL A 184 39.00 -4.77 54.23
C VAL A 184 38.59 -4.70 55.71
N THR A 185 37.39 -5.15 56.07
CA THR A 185 36.99 -5.19 57.50
C THR A 185 37.81 -6.20 58.29
N GLN A 186 38.11 -7.37 57.73
CA GLN A 186 39.02 -8.36 58.34
C GLN A 186 40.43 -7.80 58.53
N LEU A 187 41.01 -7.15 57.51
CA LEU A 187 42.33 -6.51 57.61
C LEU A 187 42.34 -5.38 58.64
N ARG A 188 41.25 -4.60 58.75
CA ARG A 188 41.12 -3.58 59.80
C ARG A 188 41.06 -4.19 61.20
N ALA A 189 40.34 -5.30 61.38
CA ALA A 189 40.29 -6.03 62.65
C ALA A 189 41.68 -6.61 63.00
N ALA A 190 42.33 -7.29 62.06
CA ALA A 190 43.68 -7.83 62.26
C ALA A 190 44.71 -6.74 62.55
N ARG A 191 44.59 -5.57 61.90
CA ARG A 191 45.41 -4.39 62.23
C ARG A 191 45.15 -3.92 63.66
N GLY A 192 43.88 -3.81 64.08
CA GLY A 192 43.52 -3.44 65.45
C GLY A 192 44.07 -4.41 66.50
N GLU A 193 43.99 -5.72 66.24
CA GLU A 193 44.57 -6.76 67.08
C GLU A 193 46.10 -6.67 67.14
N ASN A 194 46.77 -6.45 66.00
CA ASN A 194 48.23 -6.27 65.97
C ASN A 194 48.65 -4.99 66.70
N GLU A 195 47.93 -3.88 66.53
CA GLU A 195 48.17 -2.65 67.28
C GLU A 195 47.94 -2.85 68.79
N GLN A 196 46.98 -3.70 69.19
CA GLN A 196 46.81 -4.10 70.58
C GLN A 196 47.97 -4.97 71.06
N LYS A 197 48.40 -5.99 70.31
CA LYS A 197 49.55 -6.84 70.64
C LYS A 197 50.83 -6.01 70.77
N VAL A 198 51.07 -5.05 69.89
CA VAL A 198 52.22 -4.12 69.99
C VAL A 198 52.11 -3.27 71.25
N ARG A 199 50.90 -2.80 71.63
CA ARG A 199 50.69 -2.08 72.89
C ARG A 199 50.94 -2.94 74.12
N GLU A 200 50.48 -4.20 74.10
CA GLU A 200 50.72 -5.16 75.18
C GLU A 200 52.19 -5.54 75.29
N GLN A 201 52.87 -5.81 74.16
CA GLN A 201 54.30 -6.08 74.11
C GLN A 201 55.11 -4.89 74.60
N SER A 202 54.83 -3.67 74.13
CA SER A 202 55.53 -2.47 74.62
C SER A 202 55.25 -2.19 76.10
N ALA A 203 54.05 -2.49 76.61
CA ALA A 203 53.77 -2.44 78.04
C ALA A 203 54.54 -3.52 78.83
N ALA A 204 54.65 -4.74 78.28
CA ALA A 204 55.45 -5.81 78.86
C ALA A 204 56.95 -5.48 78.85
N GLU A 205 57.48 -4.94 77.76
CA GLU A 205 58.85 -4.43 77.66
C GLU A 205 59.12 -3.32 78.68
N ARG A 206 58.16 -2.42 78.90
CA ARG A 206 58.26 -1.40 79.96
C ARG A 206 58.34 -2.03 81.35
N ARG A 207 57.48 -3.01 81.64
CA ARG A 207 57.52 -3.75 82.93
C ARG A 207 58.84 -4.48 83.11
N VAL A 208 59.31 -5.23 82.11
CA VAL A 208 60.62 -5.88 82.14
C VAL A 208 61.75 -4.86 82.30
N GLY A 209 61.65 -3.70 81.65
CA GLY A 209 62.61 -2.61 81.81
C GLY A 209 62.60 -2.01 83.23
N GLU A 210 61.44 -1.92 83.88
CA GLU A 210 61.32 -1.51 85.28
C GLU A 210 61.88 -2.57 86.23
N ASP A 211 61.53 -3.85 86.04
CA ASP A 211 62.07 -4.97 86.81
C ASP A 211 63.59 -5.02 86.69
N LEU A 212 64.13 -4.89 85.48
CA LEU A 212 65.57 -4.87 85.22
C LEU A 212 66.26 -3.65 85.86
N LYS A 213 65.60 -2.49 85.93
CA LYS A 213 66.09 -1.35 86.73
C LYS A 213 66.13 -1.67 88.22
N THR A 214 65.12 -2.34 88.75
CA THR A 214 65.12 -2.73 90.17
C THR A 214 66.21 -3.77 90.48
N GLU A 215 66.39 -4.76 89.60
CA GLU A 215 67.49 -5.74 89.73
C GLU A 215 68.85 -5.06 89.58
N ARG A 216 69.02 -4.13 88.63
CA ARG A 216 70.26 -3.33 88.52
C ARG A 216 70.53 -2.50 89.77
N ARG A 217 69.50 -1.92 90.40
CA ARG A 217 69.65 -1.21 91.69
C ARG A 217 70.07 -2.17 92.80
N LYS A 218 69.47 -3.37 92.88
CA LYS A 218 69.88 -4.41 93.84
C LYS A 218 71.32 -4.85 93.60
N VAL A 219 71.72 -5.06 92.35
CA VAL A 219 73.11 -5.39 91.98
C VAL A 219 74.04 -4.26 92.39
N ALA A 220 73.73 -3.00 92.07
CA ALA A 220 74.53 -1.85 92.50
C ALA A 220 74.60 -1.71 94.03
N ASP A 221 73.51 -1.97 94.75
CA ASP A 221 73.49 -1.99 96.22
C ASP A 221 74.34 -3.14 96.79
N LEU A 222 74.31 -4.31 96.14
CA LEU A 222 75.14 -5.47 96.49
C LEU A 222 76.62 -5.20 96.18
N GLU A 223 76.95 -4.59 95.04
CA GLU A 223 78.29 -4.12 94.68
C GLU A 223 78.79 -3.09 95.68
N SER A 224 77.97 -2.11 96.09
CA SER A 224 78.34 -1.16 97.13
C SER A 224 78.57 -1.83 98.49
N LYS A 225 77.77 -2.85 98.84
CA LYS A 225 78.01 -3.68 100.04
C LYS A 225 79.31 -4.47 99.91
N LEU A 226 79.61 -5.00 98.73
CA LEU A 226 80.86 -5.71 98.42
C LEU A 226 82.05 -4.76 98.54
N GLU A 227 81.97 -3.55 97.97
CA GLU A 227 82.98 -2.51 98.13
C GLU A 227 83.16 -2.10 99.59
N ARG A 228 82.08 -1.98 100.37
CA ARG A 228 82.17 -1.70 101.81
C ARG A 228 82.84 -2.85 102.55
N LEU A 229 82.48 -4.09 102.26
CA LEU A 229 83.14 -5.27 102.85
C LEU A 229 84.61 -5.36 102.43
N LEU A 230 84.94 -5.00 101.18
CA LEU A 230 86.32 -4.93 100.69
C LEU A 230 87.09 -3.80 101.37
N ARG A 231 86.48 -2.63 101.62
CA ARG A 231 87.08 -1.55 102.42
C ARG A 231 87.25 -1.94 103.88
N ASP A 232 86.27 -2.60 104.48
CA ASP A 232 86.38 -3.12 105.85
C ASP A 232 87.48 -4.18 105.95
N LEU A 233 87.63 -5.03 104.92
CA LEU A 233 88.75 -5.97 104.80
C LEU A 233 90.07 -5.23 104.62
N SER A 234 90.15 -4.19 103.77
CA SER A 234 91.37 -3.42 103.57
C SER A 234 91.75 -2.59 104.80
N ASP A 235 90.79 -2.05 105.54
CA ASP A 235 91.03 -1.34 106.80
C ASP A 235 91.48 -2.31 107.90
N ARG A 236 90.94 -3.54 107.91
CA ARG A 236 91.45 -4.62 108.76
C ARG A 236 92.86 -5.03 108.36
N GLU A 237 93.14 -5.18 107.07
CA GLU A 237 94.48 -5.44 106.54
C GLU A 237 95.44 -4.28 106.85
N GLU A 238 95.00 -3.01 106.79
CA GLU A 238 95.80 -1.84 107.18
C GLU A 238 96.06 -1.78 108.69
N THR A 239 95.09 -2.16 109.53
CA THR A 239 95.32 -2.25 110.98
C THR A 239 96.25 -3.41 111.34
N ILE A 240 96.23 -4.51 110.59
CA ILE A 240 97.22 -5.60 110.69
C ILE A 240 98.58 -5.09 110.21
N ALA A 241 98.67 -4.43 109.06
CA ALA A 241 99.90 -3.87 108.53
C ALA A 241 100.50 -2.75 109.41
N ARG A 242 99.68 -1.95 110.11
CA ARG A 242 100.15 -0.98 111.12
C ARG A 242 100.61 -1.65 112.41
N ARG A 243 100.01 -2.76 112.82
CA ARG A 243 100.49 -3.58 113.95
C ARG A 243 101.81 -4.28 113.60
N ASP A 244 101.96 -4.75 112.37
CA ASP A 244 103.18 -5.38 111.86
C ASP A 244 104.33 -4.36 111.66
N ARG A 245 104.02 -3.13 111.24
CA ARG A 245 105.02 -2.04 111.13
C ARG A 245 105.50 -1.49 112.48
N THR A 246 104.75 -1.67 113.57
CA THR A 246 105.16 -1.21 114.92
C THR A 246 106.04 -2.25 115.64
N ILE A 247 106.02 -3.52 115.22
CA ILE A 247 106.84 -4.59 115.80
C ILE A 247 108.19 -4.76 115.07
N SER A 248 108.39 -4.12 113.91
CA SER A 248 109.55 -4.37 113.04
C SER A 248 110.67 -3.30 113.06
N GLN A 249 110.76 -2.46 114.11
CA GLN A 249 111.86 -1.49 114.29
C GLN A 249 112.79 -1.78 115.49
N LEU A 250 112.90 -3.04 115.92
CA LEU A 250 114.02 -3.51 116.75
C LEU A 250 114.44 -4.93 116.35
N ARG A 251 115.67 -4.99 115.82
CA ARG A 251 116.51 -6.17 115.54
C ARG A 251 116.36 -6.78 114.14
N GLY A 252 117.50 -6.83 113.47
CA GLY A 252 117.67 -7.37 112.13
C GLY A 252 118.21 -8.80 112.10
N GLY A 253 118.57 -9.19 110.87
CA GLY A 253 119.20 -10.46 110.48
C GLY A 253 118.22 -11.64 110.54
N GLU A 254 118.19 -12.61 109.63
CA GLU A 254 118.95 -12.92 108.43
C GLU A 254 118.29 -14.21 107.88
N GLY A 255 118.40 -14.51 106.57
CA GLY A 255 118.22 -15.88 106.07
C GLY A 255 117.08 -16.13 105.08
N ALA A 256 117.46 -16.32 103.81
CA ALA A 256 116.72 -16.91 102.70
C ALA A 256 116.67 -18.46 102.81
N PRO A 257 116.40 -19.29 101.76
CA PRO A 257 115.59 -19.20 100.53
C PRO A 257 114.68 -20.46 100.32
N VAL A 258 114.15 -20.66 99.10
CA VAL A 258 113.69 -21.92 98.45
C VAL A 258 112.22 -22.31 98.74
N ALA A 259 111.37 -22.82 97.83
CA ALA A 259 111.21 -22.88 96.38
C ALA A 259 109.84 -23.56 96.11
N ASP A 260 109.46 -23.64 94.82
CA ASP A 260 108.53 -24.62 94.22
C ASP A 260 107.02 -24.42 94.50
N SER A 261 106.08 -24.66 93.57
CA SER A 261 106.11 -25.16 92.19
C SER A 261 104.64 -25.21 91.71
N ASP A 262 104.44 -24.97 90.41
CA ASP A 262 103.47 -25.54 89.47
C ASP A 262 101.97 -25.72 89.83
N TYR A 263 101.09 -25.25 88.94
CA TYR A 263 100.49 -26.02 87.82
C TYR A 263 100.02 -24.97 86.78
N ALA A 264 100.50 -24.99 85.53
CA ALA A 264 99.99 -25.79 84.39
C ALA A 264 98.49 -25.50 84.13
N ALA A 265 97.97 -25.25 82.93
CA ALA A 265 98.35 -25.40 81.52
C ALA A 265 97.31 -24.54 80.74
N GLN A 266 97.32 -24.24 79.44
CA GLN A 266 97.82 -24.88 78.23
C GLN A 266 97.74 -23.83 77.10
N ASN A 267 98.72 -23.85 76.19
CA ASN A 267 98.65 -23.82 74.71
C ASN A 267 97.27 -23.49 74.06
N GLU A 268 97.17 -22.75 72.95
CA GLU A 268 97.83 -23.01 71.67
C GLU A 268 98.01 -21.74 70.82
N ILE A 269 99.20 -21.63 70.24
CA ILE A 269 99.46 -20.97 68.96
C ILE A 269 99.26 -22.06 67.90
N GLU A 270 98.45 -21.79 66.87
CA GLU A 270 98.70 -22.11 65.44
C GLU A 270 97.41 -22.26 64.61
N ALA A 271 97.51 -21.77 63.37
CA ALA A 271 96.75 -22.15 62.17
C ALA A 271 95.32 -21.61 61.93
N GLY A 272 95.16 -20.94 60.77
CA GLY A 272 93.91 -21.01 59.99
C GLY A 272 93.43 -19.74 59.28
N PRO A 273 93.74 -19.52 57.98
CA PRO A 273 93.17 -18.44 57.15
C PRO A 273 91.76 -18.77 56.61
N ASP A 274 90.85 -19.25 57.46
CA ASP A 274 89.56 -19.83 57.02
C ASP A 274 88.29 -19.09 57.48
N ALA A 275 88.41 -17.99 58.22
CA ALA A 275 87.26 -17.14 58.58
C ALA A 275 86.91 -16.12 57.50
N SER A 276 87.90 -15.41 56.93
CA SER A 276 87.68 -14.43 55.86
C SER A 276 87.38 -15.07 54.49
N SER A 277 87.83 -16.32 54.27
CA SER A 277 87.50 -17.10 53.06
C SER A 277 86.01 -17.48 53.00
N LYS A 278 85.40 -17.79 54.15
CA LYS A 278 83.97 -18.17 54.23
C LYS A 278 83.04 -16.97 54.01
N GLU A 279 83.38 -15.79 54.55
CA GLU A 279 82.65 -14.54 54.28
C GLU A 279 82.80 -14.07 52.83
N ILE A 280 84.01 -14.13 52.26
CA ILE A 280 84.22 -13.80 50.83
C ILE A 280 83.50 -14.82 49.92
N ALA A 281 83.43 -16.09 50.31
CA ALA A 281 82.69 -17.13 49.58
C ALA A 281 81.15 -17.02 49.75
N GLN A 282 80.66 -16.45 50.85
CA GLN A 282 79.24 -16.11 51.03
C GLN A 282 78.87 -14.89 50.19
N LEU A 283 79.65 -13.80 50.27
CA LEU A 283 79.44 -12.60 49.46
C LEU A 283 79.53 -12.87 47.95
N ARG A 284 80.45 -13.74 47.50
CA ARG A 284 80.50 -14.18 46.08
C ARG A 284 79.30 -15.01 45.66
N ARG A 285 78.69 -15.78 46.57
CA ARG A 285 77.46 -16.55 46.27
C ARG A 285 76.25 -15.62 46.19
N ASP A 286 76.16 -14.64 47.07
CA ASP A 286 75.06 -13.68 47.05
C ASP A 286 75.17 -12.71 45.86
N LEU A 287 76.38 -12.31 45.47
CA LEU A 287 76.61 -11.55 44.23
C LEU A 287 76.23 -12.36 42.97
N ARG A 288 76.49 -13.67 42.96
CA ARG A 288 76.07 -14.56 41.85
C ARG A 288 74.56 -14.73 41.81
N ARG A 289 73.89 -14.84 42.96
CA ARG A 289 72.43 -14.90 43.05
C ARG A 289 71.80 -13.59 42.58
N ALA A 290 72.35 -12.45 43.00
CA ALA A 290 71.91 -11.13 42.54
C ALA A 290 72.09 -10.96 41.02
N ALA A 291 73.23 -11.41 40.47
CA ALA A 291 73.48 -11.38 39.03
C ALA A 291 72.53 -12.32 38.24
N GLN A 292 72.17 -13.48 38.80
CA GLN A 292 71.18 -14.38 38.20
C GLN A 292 69.79 -13.76 38.18
N THR A 293 69.37 -13.11 39.27
CA THR A 293 68.08 -12.40 39.32
C THR A 293 68.05 -11.19 38.38
N GLU A 294 69.18 -10.51 38.16
CA GLU A 294 69.27 -9.39 37.22
C GLU A 294 69.15 -9.86 35.77
N GLU A 295 69.76 -11.00 35.42
CA GLU A 295 69.60 -11.63 34.10
C GLU A 295 68.17 -12.15 33.88
N GLU A 296 67.54 -12.75 34.91
CA GLU A 296 66.12 -13.17 34.84
C GLU A 296 65.19 -11.98 34.63
N LEU A 297 65.37 -10.88 35.37
CA LEU A 297 64.59 -9.64 35.21
C LEU A 297 64.82 -8.99 33.84
N ARG A 298 66.03 -9.05 33.29
CA ARG A 298 66.32 -8.58 31.92
C ARG A 298 65.58 -9.41 30.88
N LEU A 299 65.58 -10.74 31.03
CA LEU A 299 64.85 -11.62 30.13
C LEU A 299 63.34 -11.36 30.19
N GLU A 300 62.76 -11.21 31.39
CA GLU A 300 61.35 -10.85 31.56
C GLU A 300 61.04 -9.47 30.94
N LEU A 301 61.90 -8.47 31.13
CA LEU A 301 61.72 -7.15 30.53
C LEU A 301 61.71 -7.23 28.99
N THR A 302 62.60 -8.02 28.39
CA THR A 302 62.60 -8.22 26.93
C THR A 302 61.35 -8.96 26.44
N GLN A 303 60.83 -9.90 27.23
CA GLN A 303 59.57 -10.58 26.90
C GLN A 303 58.37 -9.62 26.98
N VAL A 304 58.31 -8.78 28.02
CA VAL A 304 57.26 -7.76 28.17
C VAL A 304 57.33 -6.71 27.06
N GLN A 305 58.53 -6.30 26.64
CA GLN A 305 58.69 -5.39 25.50
C GLN A 305 58.23 -6.05 24.18
N ALA A 306 58.51 -7.33 23.98
CA ALA A 306 58.06 -8.07 22.80
C ALA A 306 56.54 -8.27 22.77
N THR A 307 55.88 -8.49 23.93
CA THR A 307 54.42 -8.58 23.99
C THR A 307 53.76 -7.22 23.82
N ALA A 308 54.33 -6.15 24.38
CA ALA A 308 53.86 -4.79 24.16
C ALA A 308 53.90 -4.41 22.67
N MET A 309 55.01 -4.67 21.96
CA MET A 309 55.09 -4.41 20.52
C MET A 309 54.07 -5.21 19.70
N ARG A 310 53.76 -6.45 20.11
CA ARG A 310 52.72 -7.26 19.46
C ARG A 310 51.31 -6.70 19.67
N LEU A 311 51.00 -6.29 20.91
CA LEU A 311 49.73 -5.65 21.24
C LEU A 311 49.56 -4.32 20.52
N GLU A 312 50.61 -3.50 20.41
CA GLU A 312 50.59 -2.25 19.65
C GLU A 312 50.36 -2.51 18.15
N ALA A 313 50.98 -3.54 17.58
CA ALA A 313 50.74 -3.94 16.18
C ALA A 313 49.30 -4.44 15.96
N GLU A 314 48.75 -5.23 16.89
CA GLU A 314 47.38 -5.73 16.82
C GLU A 314 46.35 -4.60 16.96
N VAL A 315 46.61 -3.62 17.84
CA VAL A 315 45.79 -2.41 17.98
C VAL A 315 45.86 -1.55 16.70
N ALA A 316 47.04 -1.43 16.07
CA ALA A 316 47.19 -0.72 14.81
C ALA A 316 46.41 -1.42 13.68
N ASP A 317 46.46 -2.75 13.60
CA ASP A 317 45.71 -3.55 12.62
C ASP A 317 44.19 -3.42 12.86
N MET A 318 43.72 -3.53 14.10
CA MET A 318 42.30 -3.31 14.45
C MET A 318 41.83 -1.90 14.11
N THR A 319 42.68 -0.89 14.29
CA THR A 319 42.37 0.51 13.94
C THR A 319 42.28 0.69 12.42
N SER A 320 43.16 0.02 11.66
CA SER A 320 43.10 0.03 10.19
C SER A 320 41.87 -0.70 9.64
N GLN A 321 41.49 -1.83 10.24
CA GLN A 321 40.28 -2.56 9.88
C GLN A 321 39.01 -1.75 10.20
N SER A 322 38.97 -1.10 11.37
CA SER A 322 37.84 -0.26 11.78
C SER A 322 37.67 0.98 10.89
N SER A 323 38.76 1.58 10.43
CA SER A 323 38.70 2.73 9.49
C SER A 323 38.29 2.33 8.07
N SER A 324 38.62 1.11 7.62
CA SER A 324 38.12 0.59 6.34
C SER A 324 36.61 0.27 6.35
N ALA A 325 36.07 -0.13 7.51
CA ALA A 325 34.65 -0.43 7.69
C ALA A 325 33.75 0.82 7.77
N PHE A 326 34.32 2.03 7.94
CA PHE A 326 33.57 3.28 8.09
C PHE A 326 33.26 3.97 6.75
N GLN A 327 33.95 3.63 5.66
CA GLN A 327 33.70 4.18 4.32
C GLN A 327 32.28 3.95 3.73
N PRO A 328 31.57 2.81 3.96
CA PRO A 328 30.21 2.67 3.47
C PRO A 328 29.22 3.63 4.14
N GLY A 329 29.46 4.03 5.40
CA GLY A 329 28.57 4.91 6.17
C GLY A 329 28.44 6.32 5.58
N ASP A 330 29.55 6.93 5.19
CA ASP A 330 29.56 8.29 4.62
C ASP A 330 28.87 8.35 3.26
N THR A 331 28.98 7.29 2.45
CA THR A 331 28.29 7.22 1.16
C THR A 331 26.78 7.03 1.30
N VAL A 332 26.34 6.34 2.36
CA VAL A 332 24.92 6.13 2.68
C VAL A 332 24.32 7.40 3.27
N LEU A 333 25.04 8.09 4.15
CA LEU A 333 24.63 9.39 4.70
C LEU A 333 24.49 10.45 3.61
N ALA A 334 25.46 10.56 2.69
CA ALA A 334 25.36 11.50 1.56
C ALA A 334 24.18 11.19 0.62
N ARG A 335 23.80 9.92 0.46
CA ARG A 335 22.60 9.52 -0.32
C ARG A 335 21.31 9.87 0.43
N LEU A 336 21.25 9.62 1.73
CA LEU A 336 20.10 9.96 2.57
C LEU A 336 19.88 11.47 2.64
N GLU A 337 20.94 12.27 2.70
CA GLU A 337 20.85 13.74 2.64
C GLU A 337 20.32 14.21 1.27
N ALA A 338 20.81 13.66 0.17
CA ALA A 338 20.32 13.98 -1.17
C ALA A 338 18.84 13.59 -1.37
N ASP A 339 18.41 12.45 -0.81
CA ASP A 339 17.03 12.00 -0.88
C ASP A 339 16.10 12.83 0.03
N ARG A 340 16.58 13.28 1.20
CA ARG A 340 15.86 14.24 2.06
C ARG A 340 15.60 15.55 1.31
N ASP A 341 16.63 16.13 0.69
CA ASP A 341 16.51 17.41 0.00
C ASP A 341 15.56 17.32 -1.22
N ARG A 342 15.52 16.17 -1.90
CA ARG A 342 14.54 15.89 -2.97
C ARG A 342 13.11 15.82 -2.44
N LEU A 343 12.90 15.15 -1.31
CA LEU A 343 11.57 15.03 -0.69
C LEU A 343 11.09 16.39 -0.18
N GLU A 344 11.97 17.21 0.41
CA GLU A 344 11.63 18.58 0.81
C GLU A 344 11.23 19.45 -0.39
N ALA A 345 11.95 19.34 -1.51
CA ALA A 345 11.59 20.05 -2.75
C ALA A 345 10.23 19.60 -3.31
N GLN A 346 9.92 18.29 -3.27
CA GLN A 346 8.63 17.77 -3.69
C GLN A 346 7.49 18.25 -2.79
N LEU A 347 7.69 18.23 -1.46
CA LEU A 347 6.69 18.75 -0.52
C LEU A 347 6.41 20.24 -0.74
N LEU A 348 7.45 21.04 -1.01
CA LEU A 348 7.27 22.45 -1.35
C LEU A 348 6.50 22.63 -2.67
N SER A 349 6.77 21.82 -3.69
CA SER A 349 6.01 21.87 -4.95
C SER A 349 4.55 21.48 -4.78
N LEU A 350 4.26 20.43 -3.99
CA LEU A 350 2.91 19.95 -3.72
C LEU A 350 2.14 20.91 -2.81
N ALA A 351 2.83 21.60 -1.90
CA ALA A 351 2.24 22.66 -1.09
C ALA A 351 1.87 23.86 -1.97
N ALA A 352 2.76 24.29 -2.87
CA ALA A 352 2.49 25.37 -3.82
C ALA A 352 1.36 25.00 -4.79
N GLU A 353 1.29 23.74 -5.23
CA GLU A 353 0.20 23.24 -6.07
C GLU A 353 -1.14 23.17 -5.32
N ASN A 354 -1.14 22.71 -4.07
CA ASN A 354 -2.34 22.75 -3.22
C ASN A 354 -2.83 24.17 -2.96
N ASP A 355 -1.93 25.10 -2.66
CA ASP A 355 -2.29 26.50 -2.48
C ASP A 355 -2.84 27.10 -3.78
N ARG A 356 -2.31 26.69 -4.94
CA ARG A 356 -2.82 27.10 -6.25
C ARG A 356 -4.20 26.51 -6.55
N LEU A 357 -4.44 25.25 -6.21
CA LEU A 357 -5.75 24.59 -6.34
C LEU A 357 -6.78 25.20 -5.38
N ARG A 358 -6.36 25.61 -4.17
CA ARG A 358 -7.23 26.33 -3.21
C ARG A 358 -7.55 27.75 -3.65
N GLN A 359 -6.61 28.40 -4.33
CA GLN A 359 -6.79 29.75 -4.88
C GLN A 359 -7.50 29.75 -6.24
N GLN A 360 -7.71 28.59 -6.87
CA GLN A 360 -8.64 28.49 -7.99
C GLN A 360 -10.06 28.71 -7.44
N PRO A 361 -10.73 29.83 -7.79
CA PRO A 361 -12.10 30.01 -7.39
C PRO A 361 -12.95 28.97 -8.14
N VAL A 362 -13.58 28.07 -7.38
CA VAL A 362 -14.70 27.28 -7.88
C VAL A 362 -15.80 28.28 -8.24
N ALA A 363 -15.91 28.59 -9.52
CA ALA A 363 -16.99 29.40 -10.04
C ALA A 363 -18.27 28.55 -10.06
N ASP A 364 -18.93 28.41 -8.92
CA ASP A 364 -20.36 28.65 -8.72
C ASP A 364 -20.78 28.32 -7.27
N GLY A 365 -21.75 29.06 -6.73
CA GLY A 365 -22.49 28.66 -5.51
C GLY A 365 -22.03 29.29 -4.18
N GLY A 366 -22.69 30.37 -3.80
CA GLY A 366 -22.48 31.09 -2.54
C GLY A 366 -23.05 30.42 -1.29
N ALA A 367 -22.69 31.03 -0.15
CA ALA A 367 -23.27 30.92 1.19
C ALA A 367 -23.42 29.50 1.76
N ALA A 368 -22.52 29.16 2.69
CA ALA A 368 -22.57 27.95 3.51
C ALA A 368 -23.96 27.71 4.14
N PRO A 369 -24.63 26.60 3.84
CA PRO A 369 -25.56 25.98 4.76
C PRO A 369 -24.82 24.91 5.56
N SER A 370 -25.17 24.78 6.83
CA SER A 370 -24.80 23.71 7.77
C SER A 370 -24.46 22.38 7.07
N GLY A 371 -23.17 22.04 7.00
CA GLY A 371 -22.61 20.93 6.20
C GLY A 371 -23.06 19.50 6.59
N GLY A 372 -24.08 19.36 7.42
CA GLY A 372 -24.74 18.09 7.72
C GLY A 372 -25.99 17.82 6.88
N ASP A 373 -26.72 18.87 6.47
CA ASP A 373 -27.99 18.69 5.73
C ASP A 373 -27.73 18.42 4.24
N GLY A 374 -26.75 19.09 3.62
CA GLY A 374 -26.38 18.84 2.22
C GLY A 374 -25.90 17.41 1.97
N LEU A 375 -25.03 16.87 2.83
CA LEU A 375 -24.56 15.48 2.73
C LEU A 375 -25.68 14.47 2.97
N ARG A 376 -26.62 14.75 3.88
CA ARG A 376 -27.79 13.89 4.11
C ARG A 376 -28.73 13.93 2.92
N ASP A 377 -28.92 15.09 2.29
CA ASP A 377 -29.72 15.24 1.09
C ASP A 377 -29.10 14.58 -0.13
N GLU A 378 -27.78 14.67 -0.30
CA GLU A 378 -27.03 13.97 -1.34
C GLU A 378 -27.08 12.45 -1.15
N LEU A 379 -26.86 11.96 0.08
CA LEU A 379 -26.97 10.53 0.40
C LEU A 379 -28.40 10.01 0.16
N ALA A 380 -29.43 10.77 0.55
CA ALA A 380 -30.81 10.41 0.30
C ALA A 380 -31.14 10.42 -1.21
N GLN A 381 -30.52 11.31 -1.99
CA GLN A 381 -30.68 11.35 -3.44
C GLN A 381 -30.01 10.15 -4.14
N ILE A 382 -28.79 9.80 -3.73
CA ILE A 382 -28.06 8.65 -4.26
C ILE A 382 -28.79 7.35 -3.91
N ALA A 383 -29.28 7.22 -2.68
CA ALA A 383 -30.09 6.08 -2.26
C ALA A 383 -31.37 5.96 -3.09
N ALA A 384 -32.06 7.07 -3.39
CA ALA A 384 -33.26 7.06 -4.24
C ALA A 384 -32.94 6.60 -5.67
N GLN A 385 -31.83 7.06 -6.25
CA GLN A 385 -31.39 6.66 -7.58
C GLN A 385 -31.00 5.19 -7.66
N MET A 386 -30.29 4.67 -6.66
CA MET A 386 -29.95 3.24 -6.61
C MET A 386 -31.20 2.37 -6.53
N VAL A 387 -32.16 2.70 -5.66
CA VAL A 387 -33.41 1.94 -5.54
C VAL A 387 -34.24 2.02 -6.82
N HIS A 388 -34.27 3.19 -7.49
CA HIS A 388 -34.93 3.33 -8.79
C HIS A 388 -34.24 2.47 -9.86
N MET A 389 -32.91 2.45 -9.94
CA MET A 389 -32.16 1.62 -10.88
C MET A 389 -32.42 0.12 -10.63
N THR A 390 -32.44 -0.31 -9.37
CA THR A 390 -32.77 -1.71 -9.01
C THR A 390 -34.19 -2.07 -9.42
N ARG A 391 -35.17 -1.18 -9.23
CA ARG A 391 -36.54 -1.40 -9.73
C ARG A 391 -36.56 -1.55 -11.26
N VAL A 392 -35.84 -0.69 -11.99
CA VAL A 392 -35.76 -0.77 -13.46
C VAL A 392 -35.17 -2.11 -13.91
N LEU A 393 -34.19 -2.63 -13.18
CA LEU A 393 -33.60 -3.95 -13.44
C LEU A 393 -34.54 -5.12 -13.09
N GLU A 394 -35.33 -5.02 -12.03
CA GLU A 394 -36.26 -6.07 -11.58
C GLU A 394 -37.55 -6.16 -12.42
N GLY A 395 -37.95 -5.08 -13.10
CA GLY A 395 -39.11 -5.05 -13.99
C GLY A 395 -40.48 -4.98 -13.28
N PRO A 396 -41.60 -5.13 -14.01
CA PRO A 396 -42.95 -4.97 -13.46
C PRO A 396 -43.29 -6.08 -12.45
N GLY A 397 -43.52 -5.70 -11.18
CA GLY A 397 -43.79 -6.63 -10.07
C GLY A 397 -42.72 -6.66 -8.97
N SER A 398 -41.76 -5.72 -8.99
CA SER A 398 -40.73 -5.60 -7.96
C SER A 398 -41.33 -5.46 -6.56
N PRO A 399 -40.73 -6.09 -5.51
CA PRO A 399 -41.10 -5.86 -4.11
C PRO A 399 -41.00 -4.38 -3.69
N ILE A 400 -40.24 -3.56 -4.42
CA ILE A 400 -40.14 -2.10 -4.21
C ILE A 400 -41.50 -1.43 -4.48
N ASP A 401 -42.27 -1.92 -5.44
CA ASP A 401 -43.59 -1.36 -5.79
C ASP A 401 -44.60 -1.61 -4.67
N ALA A 402 -44.55 -2.81 -4.07
CA ALA A 402 -45.35 -3.16 -2.91
C ALA A 402 -44.96 -2.35 -1.67
N ALA A 403 -43.67 -2.06 -1.49
CA ALA A 403 -43.18 -1.22 -0.40
C ALA A 403 -43.63 0.24 -0.56
N LEU A 404 -43.52 0.82 -1.76
CA LEU A 404 -43.96 2.18 -2.07
C LEU A 404 -45.49 2.34 -1.98
N ALA A 405 -46.26 1.30 -2.29
CA ALA A 405 -47.72 1.30 -2.16
C ALA A 405 -48.22 1.17 -0.72
N LYS A 406 -47.41 0.57 0.17
CA LYS A 406 -47.72 0.42 1.60
C LYS A 406 -47.47 1.72 2.37
N GLU A 407 -46.56 2.56 1.89
CA GLU A 407 -46.23 3.85 2.47
C GLU A 407 -47.13 4.96 1.87
N ALA A 408 -48.15 5.38 2.62
CA ALA A 408 -49.04 6.47 2.20
C ALA A 408 -48.26 7.78 2.00
N PRO A 409 -48.64 8.65 1.03
CA PRO A 409 -47.96 9.91 0.78
C PRO A 409 -48.05 10.80 2.03
N ALA A 410 -46.96 10.90 2.78
CA ALA A 410 -46.83 11.83 3.88
C ALA A 410 -46.66 13.23 3.29
N GLY A 411 -47.78 13.88 2.96
CA GLY A 411 -47.77 15.23 2.41
C GLY A 411 -46.97 16.18 3.29
N ALA A 412 -45.90 16.76 2.71
CA ALA A 412 -45.29 18.07 2.95
C ALA A 412 -45.47 18.76 4.32
N ARG A 413 -45.47 18.02 5.44
CA ARG A 413 -45.65 18.59 6.80
C ARG A 413 -44.33 18.84 7.51
N THR A 414 -43.24 18.29 6.99
CA THR A 414 -41.86 18.55 7.40
C THR A 414 -41.13 18.85 6.09
N GLY A 415 -40.53 20.02 5.92
CA GLY A 415 -39.93 20.50 4.64
C GLY A 415 -38.78 19.67 4.05
N THR A 416 -38.66 18.39 4.42
CA THR A 416 -37.69 17.41 3.93
C THR A 416 -38.42 16.34 3.12
N LEU A 417 -38.17 16.28 1.81
CA LEU A 417 -38.67 15.24 0.92
C LEU A 417 -38.22 13.86 1.40
N THR A 418 -39.17 12.95 1.64
CA THR A 418 -38.84 11.58 2.07
C THR A 418 -38.20 10.78 0.95
N LEU A 419 -37.48 9.71 1.29
CA LEU A 419 -36.87 8.81 0.29
C LEU A 419 -37.91 8.23 -0.67
N ALA A 420 -39.08 7.84 -0.16
CA ALA A 420 -40.18 7.32 -0.97
C ALA A 420 -40.74 8.36 -1.95
N ASP A 421 -40.85 9.63 -1.54
CA ASP A 421 -41.30 10.71 -2.41
C ASP A 421 -40.28 10.99 -3.53
N ARG A 422 -38.97 10.93 -3.23
CA ARG A 422 -37.90 11.07 -4.23
C ARG A 422 -37.90 9.91 -5.24
N ILE A 423 -38.13 8.67 -4.77
CA ILE A 423 -38.24 7.51 -5.65
C ILE A 423 -39.48 7.61 -6.56
N ARG A 424 -40.63 8.04 -6.04
CA ARG A 424 -41.83 8.29 -6.85
C ARG A 424 -41.60 9.42 -7.86
N ALA A 425 -40.97 10.51 -7.46
CA ALA A 425 -40.61 11.61 -8.37
C ALA A 425 -39.67 11.17 -9.50
N LEU A 426 -38.73 10.26 -9.23
CA LEU A 426 -37.88 9.66 -10.28
C LEU A 426 -38.66 8.72 -11.20
N GLN A 427 -39.64 7.96 -10.69
CA GLN A 427 -40.54 7.13 -11.51
C GLN A 427 -41.48 7.97 -12.37
N ASP A 428 -42.02 9.05 -11.81
CA ASP A 428 -42.86 10.01 -12.52
C ASP A 428 -42.03 10.74 -13.59
N ALA A 429 -40.81 11.17 -13.27
CA ALA A 429 -39.89 11.76 -14.25
C ALA A 429 -39.50 10.78 -15.36
N ALA A 430 -39.25 9.51 -15.04
CA ALA A 430 -38.94 8.47 -16.02
C ALA A 430 -40.15 8.13 -16.91
N SER A 431 -41.37 8.11 -16.35
CA SER A 431 -42.61 7.88 -17.11
C SER A 431 -43.04 9.09 -17.95
N VAL A 432 -42.70 10.32 -17.54
CA VAL A 432 -42.90 11.55 -18.31
C VAL A 432 -41.82 11.72 -19.40
N ALA A 433 -40.61 11.21 -19.16
CA ALA A 433 -39.52 11.16 -20.14
C ALA A 433 -39.68 10.03 -21.17
N GLU A 434 -40.65 9.14 -21.01
CA GLU A 434 -41.21 8.31 -22.08
C GLU A 434 -42.43 9.02 -22.71
N PRO A 435 -42.27 10.01 -23.61
CA PRO A 435 -43.37 10.38 -24.46
C PRO A 435 -43.71 9.17 -25.32
N SER A 436 -44.96 8.73 -25.19
CA SER A 436 -45.62 7.78 -26.07
C SER A 436 -45.38 8.13 -27.53
N GLU A 437 -44.37 7.54 -28.17
CA GLU A 437 -44.40 7.30 -29.59
C GLU A 437 -45.40 6.16 -29.85
N PRO A 438 -46.46 6.40 -30.64
CA PRO A 438 -47.33 5.33 -31.04
C PRO A 438 -46.57 4.52 -32.10
N VAL A 439 -45.91 3.45 -31.69
CA VAL A 439 -45.52 2.40 -32.63
C VAL A 439 -46.81 1.74 -33.09
N GLN A 440 -47.35 2.28 -34.20
CA GLN A 440 -48.22 1.53 -35.09
C GLN A 440 -47.53 0.22 -35.40
N ARG A 441 -48.02 -0.87 -34.80
CA ARG A 441 -47.79 -2.21 -35.32
C ARG A 441 -48.52 -2.29 -36.65
N ASP A 442 -47.87 -1.83 -37.70
CA ASP A 442 -48.17 -2.26 -39.05
C ASP A 442 -46.88 -2.80 -39.68
N ARG A 443 -46.75 -4.13 -39.54
CA ARG A 443 -45.89 -5.11 -40.24
C ARG A 443 -44.68 -5.67 -39.50
#